data_AF-A0A1J5C8J9-F1
#
_entry.id   AF-A0A1J5C8J9-F1
#
_cell.length_a   1.000
_cell.length_b   1.000
_cell.length_c   1.000
_cell.angle_alpha   90.00
_cell.angle_beta   90.00
_cell.angle_gamma   90.00
#
_symmetry.space_group_name_H-M   'P 1'
#
loop_
_entity.id
_entity.type
_entity.pdbx_description
1 polymer ?
#
loop_
_entity_poly.entity_id
_entity_poly.type
_entity_poly.pdbx_seq_one_letter_code
_entity_poly.pdbx_strand_id
1 'polypeptide(L)'
;MKRFLATLLVVSASVGYSVNALATPLLITGEVLEAKDVEGYTYLLLKTAKGEVWTAVGKAPVQKGAMVTVEDAEQMDNFESKTLKKTFPKIYFGSLAKTKLTAAEEAAQVASAHAAAPKTAVAGTIKVAKATGTGAQTVAELVTKSASLKDKPVLVRAQVVKFNAGIMGKNWVHLRDGSGAAANNSDDVLATSQELFKVGDVVLLKGLLRTNVNLGSGYTYQVLIEDAKLQK
;
A
#
# COMPACT_ATOMS: atom_id res chain seq x y z
N MET A 1 21.73 34.69 79.92
CA MET A 1 20.31 34.58 80.33
C MET A 1 19.47 35.44 79.40
N LYS A 2 18.31 34.91 78.96
CA LYS A 2 17.21 35.57 78.21
C LYS A 2 17.50 35.86 76.72
N ARG A 3 16.58 35.74 75.75
CA ARG A 3 15.34 34.97 75.50
C ARG A 3 14.73 35.58 74.20
N PHE A 4 14.22 34.75 73.28
CA PHE A 4 13.30 35.08 72.16
C PHE A 4 13.89 35.97 71.03
N LEU A 5 13.52 35.86 69.75
CA LEU A 5 12.28 35.41 69.12
C LEU A 5 12.58 34.97 67.67
N ALA A 6 12.10 33.78 67.28
CA ALA A 6 12.16 33.28 65.92
C ALA A 6 11.03 33.92 65.09
N THR A 7 11.38 34.51 63.94
CA THR A 7 10.39 34.87 62.90
C THR A 7 10.73 34.08 61.65
N LEU A 8 9.88 33.10 61.36
CA LEU A 8 9.97 32.20 60.23
C LEU A 8 9.41 32.91 58.98
N LEU A 9 10.26 33.32 58.06
CA LEU A 9 9.86 33.79 56.73
C LEU A 9 9.88 32.58 55.77
N VAL A 10 8.71 31.98 55.53
CA VAL A 10 8.55 30.93 54.51
C VAL A 10 8.46 31.63 53.14
N VAL A 11 9.56 31.59 52.39
CA VAL A 11 9.56 31.95 50.97
C VAL A 11 9.04 30.75 50.18
N SER A 12 7.78 30.82 49.76
CA SER A 12 7.19 29.91 48.79
C SER A 12 7.67 30.28 47.39
N ALA A 13 8.81 29.73 46.96
CA ALA A 13 9.19 29.76 45.55
C ALA A 13 8.42 28.66 44.82
N SER A 14 7.25 29.00 44.27
CA SER A 14 6.53 28.15 43.34
C SER A 14 7.36 27.96 42.07
N VAL A 15 7.91 26.76 41.90
CA VAL A 15 8.47 26.25 40.65
C VAL A 15 7.36 26.32 39.61
N GLY A 16 7.47 27.27 38.67
CA GLY A 16 6.63 27.32 37.49
C GLY A 16 6.94 26.11 36.61
N TYR A 17 6.14 25.05 36.73
CA TYR A 17 6.08 24.03 35.69
C TYR A 17 5.54 24.71 34.44
N SER A 18 6.44 24.98 33.50
CA SER A 18 6.05 25.31 32.13
C SER A 18 5.33 24.08 31.60
N VAL A 19 4.01 24.17 31.48
CA VAL A 19 3.26 23.25 30.64
C VAL A 19 3.76 23.48 29.22
N ASN A 20 4.58 22.55 28.71
CA ASN A 20 4.77 22.44 27.28
C ASN A 20 3.38 22.19 26.70
N ALA A 21 2.76 23.23 26.14
CA ALA A 21 1.60 23.08 25.29
C ALA A 21 2.06 22.14 24.17
N LEU A 22 1.51 20.93 24.15
CA LEU A 22 1.69 20.02 23.03
C LEU A 22 1.21 20.78 21.80
N ALA A 23 2.14 21.13 20.91
CA ALA A 23 1.83 21.78 19.64
C ALA A 23 0.80 20.90 18.93
N THR A 24 -0.39 21.45 18.72
CA THR A 24 -1.45 20.70 18.05
C THR A 24 -1.00 20.52 16.61
N PRO A 25 -0.88 19.27 16.10
CA PRO A 25 -0.43 19.04 14.73
C PRO A 25 -1.39 19.77 13.78
N LEU A 26 -0.84 20.65 12.95
CA LEU A 26 -1.65 21.42 12.01
C LEU A 26 -2.06 20.50 10.86
N LEU A 27 -3.37 20.25 10.77
CA LEU A 27 -3.97 19.54 9.64
C LEU A 27 -4.57 20.54 8.66
N ILE A 28 -4.22 20.38 7.38
CA ILE A 28 -4.76 21.20 6.29
C ILE A 28 -5.46 20.27 5.30
N THR A 29 -6.79 20.30 5.30
CA THR A 29 -7.62 19.54 4.35
C THR A 29 -8.20 20.47 3.28
N GLY A 30 -8.10 20.05 2.01
CA GLY A 30 -8.68 20.80 0.90
C GLY A 30 -8.64 20.06 -0.43
N GLU A 31 -9.39 20.60 -1.40
CA GLU A 31 -9.42 20.12 -2.78
C GLU A 31 -8.23 20.70 -3.55
N VAL A 32 -7.53 19.86 -4.32
CA VAL A 32 -6.37 20.29 -5.11
C VAL A 32 -6.83 21.09 -6.33
N LEU A 33 -6.54 22.38 -6.35
CA LEU A 33 -6.77 23.26 -7.49
C LEU A 33 -5.62 23.21 -8.51
N GLU A 34 -4.40 23.01 -8.02
CA GLU A 34 -3.18 22.95 -8.81
C GLU A 34 -2.18 21.99 -8.17
N ALA A 35 -1.50 21.17 -8.98
CA ALA A 35 -0.41 20.31 -8.55
C ALA A 35 0.80 20.51 -9.47
N LYS A 36 1.97 20.75 -8.89
CA LYS A 36 3.23 20.96 -9.60
C LYS A 36 4.33 20.09 -9.01
N ASP A 37 4.74 19.10 -9.80
CA ASP A 37 5.86 18.25 -9.44
C ASP A 37 7.18 18.93 -9.74
N VAL A 38 8.09 18.86 -8.78
CA VAL A 38 9.50 19.19 -8.94
C VAL A 38 10.35 18.03 -8.41
N GLU A 39 11.67 18.19 -8.45
CA GLU A 39 12.56 17.21 -7.84
C GLU A 39 12.33 17.15 -6.32
N GLY A 40 11.95 15.97 -5.83
CA GLY A 40 11.73 15.68 -4.40
C GLY A 40 10.39 16.11 -3.81
N TYR A 41 9.67 17.06 -4.43
CA TYR A 41 8.44 17.65 -3.86
C TYR A 41 7.32 17.79 -4.89
N THR A 42 6.09 17.81 -4.38
CA THR A 42 4.89 18.22 -5.12
C THR A 42 4.28 19.43 -4.42
N TYR A 43 4.14 20.54 -5.15
CA TYR A 43 3.50 21.76 -4.68
C TYR A 43 2.01 21.69 -5.00
N LEU A 44 1.16 21.96 -4.01
CA LEU A 44 -0.28 21.87 -4.14
C LEU A 44 -0.92 23.21 -3.77
N LEU A 45 -1.82 23.71 -4.62
CA LEU A 45 -2.76 24.75 -4.22
C LEU A 45 -4.04 24.07 -3.76
N LEU A 46 -4.37 24.20 -2.48
CA LEU A 46 -5.54 23.57 -1.88
C LEU A 46 -6.63 24.60 -1.64
N LYS A 47 -7.86 24.29 -2.07
CA LYS A 47 -9.07 25.00 -1.66
C LYS A 47 -9.54 24.44 -0.33
N THR A 48 -9.33 25.19 0.74
CA THR A 48 -9.80 24.85 2.08
C THR A 48 -11.07 25.63 2.42
N ALA A 49 -11.70 25.29 3.54
CA ALA A 49 -12.83 26.05 4.07
C ALA A 49 -12.47 27.52 4.43
N LYS A 50 -11.18 27.80 4.67
CA LYS A 50 -10.68 29.14 5.05
C LYS A 50 -10.10 29.91 3.87
N GLY A 51 -10.20 29.37 2.65
CA GLY A 51 -9.62 29.94 1.43
C GLY A 51 -8.53 29.06 0.83
N GLU A 52 -7.84 29.60 -0.17
CA GLU A 52 -6.79 28.90 -0.88
C GLU A 52 -5.46 28.95 -0.12
N VAL A 53 -4.77 27.82 -0.07
CA VAL A 53 -3.47 27.70 0.62
C VAL A 53 -2.49 26.91 -0.23
N TRP A 54 -1.26 27.39 -0.29
CA TRP A 54 -0.17 26.63 -0.88
C TRP A 54 0.42 25.67 0.14
N THR A 55 0.62 24.43 -0.28
CA THR A 55 1.34 23.41 0.48
C THR A 55 2.44 22.78 -0.39
N ALA A 56 3.45 22.24 0.26
CA ALA A 56 4.49 21.42 -0.36
C ALA A 56 4.61 20.12 0.42
N VAL A 57 4.53 19.02 -0.30
CA VAL A 57 4.62 17.66 0.25
C VAL A 57 5.71 16.89 -0.46
N GLY A 58 6.20 15.81 0.15
CA GLY A 58 7.08 14.87 -0.55
C GLY A 58 6.44 14.39 -1.85
N LYS A 59 7.26 14.16 -2.89
CA LYS A 59 6.78 13.83 -4.24
C LYS A 59 5.70 12.75 -4.22
N ALA A 60 4.51 13.07 -4.74
CA ALA A 60 3.34 12.19 -4.70
C ALA A 60 2.47 12.38 -5.95
N PRO A 61 1.83 11.31 -6.47
CA PRO A 61 1.02 11.37 -7.69
C PRO A 61 -0.37 11.98 -7.42
N VAL A 62 -0.41 13.23 -6.98
CA VAL A 62 -1.65 13.95 -6.66
C VAL A 62 -2.19 14.65 -7.91
N GLN A 63 -3.49 14.49 -8.16
CA GLN A 63 -4.16 15.08 -9.31
C GLN A 63 -5.08 16.24 -8.89
N LYS A 64 -5.31 17.19 -9.80
CA LYS A 64 -6.31 18.26 -9.63
C LYS A 64 -7.70 17.66 -9.37
N GLY A 65 -8.45 18.24 -8.44
CA GLY A 65 -9.76 17.77 -8.00
C GLY A 65 -9.73 16.72 -6.90
N ALA A 66 -8.55 16.21 -6.52
CA ALA A 66 -8.43 15.29 -5.40
C ALA A 66 -8.63 16.01 -4.06
N MET A 67 -9.35 15.38 -3.13
CA MET A 67 -9.37 15.80 -1.73
C MET A 67 -8.16 15.22 -1.00
N VAL A 68 -7.37 16.07 -0.36
CA VAL A 68 -6.18 15.66 0.38
C VAL A 68 -6.14 16.31 1.76
N THR A 69 -5.48 15.63 2.70
CA THR A 69 -5.13 16.18 4.00
C THR A 69 -3.61 16.22 4.11
N VAL A 70 -3.06 17.37 4.48
CA VAL A 70 -1.66 17.53 4.83
C VAL A 70 -1.56 17.51 6.36
N GLU A 71 -0.77 16.60 6.88
CA GLU A 71 -0.44 16.42 8.30
C GLU A 71 0.94 17.00 8.59
N ASP A 72 1.19 17.28 9.87
CA ASP A 72 2.44 17.85 10.37
C ASP A 72 2.85 19.11 9.58
N ALA A 73 1.86 19.96 9.27
CA ALA A 73 2.05 21.10 8.40
C ALA A 73 2.79 22.24 9.14
N GLU A 74 3.98 22.59 8.68
CA GLU A 74 4.78 23.71 9.16
C GLU A 74 4.64 24.91 8.23
N GLN A 75 4.26 26.06 8.79
CA GLN A 75 4.13 27.31 8.03
C GLN A 75 5.51 27.89 7.73
N MET A 76 5.74 28.27 6.48
CA MET A 76 6.82 29.16 6.08
C MET A 76 6.26 30.42 5.41
N ASP A 77 6.74 31.57 5.84
CA ASP A 77 6.39 32.86 5.25
C ASP A 77 7.49 33.32 4.28
N ASN A 78 7.10 33.99 3.20
CA ASN A 78 7.99 34.53 2.15
C ASN A 78 8.97 33.51 1.54
N PHE A 79 8.54 32.26 1.37
CA PHE A 79 9.37 31.20 0.80
C PHE A 79 9.56 31.38 -0.72
N GLU A 80 10.81 31.39 -1.18
CA GLU A 80 11.13 31.43 -2.61
C GLU A 80 11.45 30.02 -3.14
N SER A 81 10.65 29.54 -4.09
CA SER A 81 10.97 28.33 -4.85
C SER A 81 11.81 28.69 -6.08
N LYS A 82 13.09 28.35 -6.04
CA LYS A 82 14.01 28.53 -7.18
C LYS A 82 13.56 27.74 -8.41
N THR A 83 13.04 26.53 -8.20
CA THR A 83 12.59 25.65 -9.28
C THR A 83 11.32 26.16 -9.96
N LEU A 84 10.37 26.70 -9.20
CA LEU A 84 9.15 27.29 -9.75
C LEU A 84 9.31 28.77 -10.12
N LYS A 85 10.47 29.38 -9.82
CA LYS A 85 10.74 30.82 -9.96
C LYS A 85 9.59 31.67 -9.37
N LYS A 86 9.12 31.27 -8.18
CA LYS A 86 7.94 31.85 -7.53
C LYS A 86 8.19 32.04 -6.04
N THR A 87 7.81 33.20 -5.53
CA THR A 87 7.77 33.49 -4.09
C THR A 87 6.36 33.28 -3.56
N PHE A 88 6.25 32.53 -2.47
CA PHE A 88 5.02 32.27 -1.75
C PHE A 88 5.00 33.15 -0.50
N PRO A 89 4.06 34.10 -0.39
CA PRO A 89 3.91 34.89 0.84
C PRO A 89 3.69 34.00 2.06
N LYS A 90 3.00 32.88 1.88
CA LYS A 90 2.79 31.82 2.86
C LYS A 90 2.65 30.47 2.16
N ILE A 91 3.34 29.46 2.66
CA ILE A 91 3.25 28.07 2.22
C ILE A 91 3.38 27.14 3.43
N TYR A 92 2.78 25.96 3.36
CA TYR A 92 2.90 24.96 4.42
C TYR A 92 3.62 23.71 3.93
N PHE A 93 4.67 23.30 4.62
CA PHE A 93 5.39 22.07 4.34
C PHE A 93 4.88 20.96 5.24
N GLY A 94 4.56 19.80 4.70
CA GLY A 94 4.06 18.70 5.51
C GLY A 94 4.04 17.39 4.74
N SER A 95 3.37 16.39 5.31
CA SER A 95 3.19 15.08 4.69
C SER A 95 1.74 14.87 4.29
N LEU A 96 1.50 14.22 3.16
CA LEU A 96 0.14 13.79 2.85
C LEU A 96 -0.29 12.73 3.88
N ALA A 97 -1.42 13.00 4.54
CA ALA A 97 -2.11 12.01 5.34
C ALA A 97 -2.32 10.77 4.48
N LYS A 98 -2.01 9.60 5.02
CA LYS A 98 -2.49 8.36 4.41
C LYS A 98 -4.00 8.40 4.48
N THR A 99 -4.64 8.49 3.31
CA THR A 99 -6.10 8.58 3.21
C THR A 99 -6.68 7.42 4.01
N LYS A 100 -7.38 7.70 5.12
CA LYS A 100 -8.31 6.74 5.70
C LYS A 100 -9.47 6.66 4.71
N LEU A 101 -9.33 5.76 3.76
CA LEU A 101 -10.36 5.48 2.78
C LEU A 101 -11.61 5.02 3.54
N THR A 102 -12.78 5.49 3.12
CA THR A 102 -14.00 4.80 3.53
C THR A 102 -13.98 3.41 2.90
N ALA A 103 -14.61 2.42 3.54
CA ALA A 103 -14.64 1.04 3.02
C ALA A 103 -15.16 0.95 1.57
N ALA A 104 -15.99 1.91 1.14
CA ALA A 104 -16.50 2.01 -0.22
C ALA A 104 -15.45 2.55 -1.22
N GLU A 105 -14.65 3.54 -0.82
CA GLU A 105 -13.55 4.08 -1.63
C GLU A 105 -12.35 3.14 -1.67
N GLU A 106 -12.13 2.39 -0.58
CA GLU A 106 -11.13 1.33 -0.50
C GLU A 106 -11.51 0.17 -1.43
N ALA A 107 -12.79 -0.22 -1.47
CA ALA A 107 -13.31 -1.18 -2.45
C ALA A 107 -13.20 -0.66 -3.90
N ALA A 108 -13.47 0.62 -4.15
CA ALA A 108 -13.39 1.23 -5.47
C ALA A 108 -11.94 1.41 -5.96
N GLN A 109 -11.00 1.77 -5.07
CA GLN A 109 -9.57 1.88 -5.37
C GLN A 109 -8.91 0.52 -5.52
N VAL A 110 -9.30 -0.49 -4.74
CA VAL A 110 -8.87 -1.87 -4.97
C VAL A 110 -9.39 -2.36 -6.33
N ALA A 111 -10.66 -2.07 -6.67
CA ALA A 111 -11.22 -2.42 -7.99
C ALA A 111 -10.52 -1.70 -9.16
N SER A 112 -10.12 -0.44 -8.99
CA SER A 112 -9.43 0.34 -10.03
C SER A 112 -7.92 0.05 -10.09
N ALA A 113 -7.27 -0.31 -8.99
CA ALA A 113 -5.91 -0.87 -8.98
C ALA A 113 -5.85 -2.28 -9.59
N HIS A 114 -6.94 -3.06 -9.49
CA HIS A 114 -7.13 -4.29 -10.27
C HIS A 114 -7.38 -4.03 -11.76
N ALA A 115 -7.81 -2.83 -12.14
CA ALA A 115 -8.01 -2.42 -13.54
C ALA A 115 -6.77 -1.75 -14.17
N ALA A 116 -5.89 -1.15 -13.37
CA ALA A 116 -4.72 -0.38 -13.83
C ALA A 116 -3.39 -1.17 -13.84
N ALA A 117 -3.35 -2.42 -13.34
CA ALA A 117 -2.30 -3.33 -13.79
C ALA A 117 -2.45 -3.47 -15.32
N PRO A 118 -1.37 -3.43 -16.12
CA PRO A 118 -1.50 -3.78 -17.52
C PRO A 118 -2.11 -5.18 -17.57
N LYS A 119 -3.38 -5.25 -17.96
CA LYS A 119 -3.95 -6.47 -18.51
C LYS A 119 -3.24 -6.67 -19.83
N THR A 120 -1.99 -7.11 -19.78
CA THR A 120 -1.45 -7.96 -20.83
C THR A 120 -2.26 -9.24 -20.72
N ALA A 121 -3.51 -9.20 -21.19
CA ALA A 121 -4.29 -10.37 -21.42
C ALA A 121 -3.44 -11.22 -22.37
N VAL A 122 -3.04 -12.40 -21.92
CA VAL A 122 -2.52 -13.41 -22.83
C VAL A 122 -3.67 -13.72 -23.78
N ALA A 123 -3.64 -13.11 -24.96
CA ALA A 123 -4.62 -13.32 -26.01
C ALA A 123 -4.35 -14.71 -26.61
N GLY A 124 -5.10 -15.71 -26.16
CA GLY A 124 -5.02 -17.08 -26.65
C GLY A 124 -5.59 -18.10 -25.68
N THR A 125 -6.05 -19.23 -26.21
CA THR A 125 -6.44 -20.39 -25.40
C THR A 125 -5.19 -20.97 -24.73
N ILE A 126 -5.06 -20.80 -23.42
CA ILE A 126 -3.99 -21.42 -22.63
C ILE A 126 -4.27 -22.93 -22.56
N LYS A 127 -3.28 -23.75 -22.94
CA LYS A 127 -3.35 -25.21 -22.83
C LYS A 127 -1.98 -25.76 -22.46
N VAL A 128 -1.75 -25.94 -21.16
CA VAL A 128 -0.50 -26.43 -20.59
C VAL A 128 -0.74 -27.83 -20.03
N ALA A 129 0.08 -28.80 -20.44
CA ALA A 129 -0.01 -30.15 -19.90
C ALA A 129 0.29 -30.17 -18.40
N LYS A 130 -0.48 -30.96 -17.65
CA LYS A 130 -0.29 -31.23 -16.21
C LYS A 130 1.16 -31.66 -15.95
N ALA A 131 1.72 -31.21 -14.83
CA ALA A 131 3.02 -31.68 -14.35
C ALA A 131 3.02 -33.20 -14.11
N THR A 132 4.20 -33.81 -14.13
CA THR A 132 4.41 -35.19 -13.73
C THR A 132 5.14 -35.25 -12.39
N GLY A 133 4.92 -36.32 -11.62
CA GLY A 133 5.60 -36.55 -10.34
C GLY A 133 4.74 -36.32 -9.11
N THR A 134 5.33 -36.54 -7.93
CA THR A 134 4.62 -36.50 -6.65
C THR A 134 4.07 -35.11 -6.37
N GLY A 135 2.78 -35.04 -6.05
CA GLY A 135 2.09 -33.78 -5.76
C GLY A 135 1.67 -32.98 -7.00
N ALA A 136 1.82 -33.55 -8.21
CA ALA A 136 1.40 -32.88 -9.44
C ALA A 136 -0.12 -32.66 -9.50
N GLN A 137 -0.51 -31.40 -9.69
CA GLN A 137 -1.90 -30.97 -9.84
C GLN A 137 -2.02 -30.01 -11.03
N THR A 138 -3.19 -29.99 -11.65
CA THR A 138 -3.61 -28.90 -12.53
C THR A 138 -4.08 -27.70 -11.70
N VAL A 139 -4.20 -26.52 -12.33
CA VAL A 139 -4.74 -25.32 -11.67
C VAL A 139 -6.16 -25.56 -11.15
N ALA A 140 -7.03 -26.18 -11.95
CA ALA A 140 -8.38 -26.51 -11.52
C ALA A 140 -8.40 -27.45 -10.31
N GLU A 141 -7.51 -28.44 -10.26
CA GLU A 141 -7.40 -29.36 -9.12
C GLU A 141 -6.91 -28.66 -7.85
N LEU A 142 -5.97 -27.71 -7.96
CA LEU A 142 -5.50 -26.94 -6.81
C LEU A 142 -6.63 -26.13 -6.17
N VAL A 143 -7.52 -25.58 -6.99
CA VAL A 143 -8.68 -24.81 -6.51
C VAL A 143 -9.77 -25.75 -5.95
N THR A 144 -10.20 -26.74 -6.74
CA THR A 144 -11.35 -27.60 -6.42
C THR A 144 -11.05 -28.64 -5.35
N LYS A 145 -9.80 -29.14 -5.26
CA LYS A 145 -9.37 -30.11 -4.24
C LYS A 145 -8.64 -29.43 -3.08
N SER A 146 -8.71 -28.11 -2.97
CA SER A 146 -7.96 -27.29 -2.02
C SER A 146 -8.08 -27.76 -0.57
N ALA A 147 -9.27 -28.17 -0.13
CA ALA A 147 -9.49 -28.72 1.21
C ALA A 147 -8.61 -29.96 1.49
N SER A 148 -8.48 -30.87 0.52
CA SER A 148 -7.68 -32.10 0.67
C SER A 148 -6.17 -31.88 0.52
N LEU A 149 -5.79 -30.77 -0.11
CA LEU A 149 -4.42 -30.39 -0.43
C LEU A 149 -3.85 -29.36 0.56
N LYS A 150 -4.67 -28.83 1.47
CA LYS A 150 -4.27 -27.85 2.47
C LYS A 150 -3.02 -28.31 3.22
N ASP A 151 -2.05 -27.39 3.29
CA ASP A 151 -0.75 -27.51 3.94
C ASP A 151 0.15 -28.62 3.36
N LYS A 152 -0.18 -29.14 2.16
CA LYS A 152 0.62 -30.14 1.45
C LYS A 152 1.49 -29.51 0.36
N PRO A 153 2.67 -30.10 0.09
CA PRO A 153 3.46 -29.71 -1.07
C PRO A 153 2.72 -30.09 -2.34
N VAL A 154 2.60 -29.13 -3.25
CA VAL A 154 2.00 -29.29 -4.58
C VAL A 154 3.01 -28.92 -5.65
N LEU A 155 2.89 -29.56 -6.81
CA LEU A 155 3.68 -29.31 -8.00
C LEU A 155 2.72 -28.90 -9.13
N VAL A 156 2.97 -27.76 -9.77
CA VAL A 156 2.11 -27.25 -10.83
C VAL A 156 2.94 -26.81 -12.02
N ARG A 157 2.48 -27.17 -13.22
CA ARG A 157 3.03 -26.68 -14.49
C ARG A 157 1.99 -25.78 -15.14
N ALA A 158 2.30 -24.50 -15.24
CA ALA A 158 1.32 -23.50 -15.69
C ALA A 158 2.02 -22.31 -16.36
N GLN A 159 1.26 -21.56 -17.15
CA GLN A 159 1.68 -20.30 -17.73
C GLN A 159 1.51 -19.16 -16.73
N VAL A 160 2.50 -18.28 -16.66
CA VAL A 160 2.45 -17.03 -15.90
C VAL A 160 1.56 -16.03 -16.66
N VAL A 161 0.45 -15.62 -16.07
CA VAL A 161 -0.49 -14.67 -16.71
C VAL A 161 -0.45 -13.28 -16.10
N LYS A 162 0.05 -13.14 -14.87
CA LYS A 162 0.30 -11.86 -14.20
C LYS A 162 1.41 -12.03 -13.17
N PHE A 163 2.25 -11.02 -13.05
CA PHE A 163 3.37 -11.01 -12.11
C PHE A 163 3.48 -9.63 -11.45
N ASN A 164 3.50 -9.60 -10.11
CA ASN A 164 3.77 -8.40 -9.33
C ASN A 164 4.93 -8.68 -8.36
N ALA A 165 6.04 -7.96 -8.51
CA ALA A 165 7.21 -8.15 -7.66
C ALA A 165 7.18 -7.27 -6.40
N GLY A 166 7.82 -7.73 -5.32
CA GLY A 166 8.18 -6.89 -4.17
C GLY A 166 7.03 -6.47 -3.24
N ILE A 167 5.87 -7.12 -3.30
CA ILE A 167 4.74 -6.81 -2.40
C ILE A 167 4.91 -7.59 -1.10
N MET A 168 5.05 -6.86 0.02
CA MET A 168 5.30 -7.43 1.35
C MET A 168 6.54 -8.34 1.39
N GLY A 169 7.58 -8.00 0.62
CA GLY A 169 8.81 -8.77 0.55
C GLY A 169 8.72 -10.08 -0.25
N LYS A 170 7.60 -10.32 -0.95
CA LYS A 170 7.39 -11.48 -1.83
C LYS A 170 6.98 -11.06 -3.24
N ASN A 171 7.23 -11.94 -4.20
CA ASN A 171 6.68 -11.82 -5.54
C ASN A 171 5.38 -12.62 -5.65
N TRP A 172 4.42 -12.09 -6.40
CA TRP A 172 3.07 -12.62 -6.54
C TRP A 172 2.83 -12.97 -8.00
N VAL A 173 2.47 -14.23 -8.26
CA VAL A 173 2.35 -14.76 -9.60
C VAL A 173 1.00 -15.47 -9.79
N HIS A 174 0.24 -15.03 -10.79
CA HIS A 174 -0.96 -15.71 -11.23
C HIS A 174 -0.61 -16.74 -12.29
N LEU A 175 -1.14 -17.95 -12.13
CA LEU A 175 -0.81 -19.13 -12.93
C LEU A 175 -2.07 -19.72 -13.54
N ARG A 176 -2.02 -20.03 -14.84
CA ARG A 176 -3.10 -20.72 -15.57
C ARG A 176 -2.55 -21.84 -16.43
N ASP A 177 -3.25 -22.96 -16.50
CA ASP A 177 -2.90 -24.08 -17.39
C ASP A 177 -4.01 -24.43 -18.41
N GLY A 178 -5.17 -23.77 -18.31
CA GLY A 178 -6.34 -24.03 -19.16
C GLY A 178 -7.26 -25.16 -18.69
N SER A 179 -7.01 -25.77 -17.53
CA SER A 179 -7.82 -26.85 -16.98
C SER A 179 -9.14 -26.39 -16.33
N GLY A 180 -9.20 -25.12 -15.90
CA GLY A 180 -10.32 -24.57 -15.15
C GLY A 180 -11.23 -23.64 -15.95
N ALA A 181 -12.18 -23.02 -15.25
CA ALA A 181 -13.15 -22.09 -15.82
C ALA A 181 -13.28 -20.82 -14.98
N ALA A 182 -13.43 -19.67 -15.65
CA ALA A 182 -13.69 -18.40 -14.97
C ALA A 182 -15.02 -18.41 -14.21
N ALA A 183 -16.02 -19.14 -14.71
CA ALA A 183 -17.35 -19.23 -14.11
C ALA A 183 -17.35 -19.76 -12.65
N ASN A 184 -16.32 -20.51 -12.26
CA ASN A 184 -16.16 -21.03 -10.91
C ASN A 184 -14.80 -20.66 -10.28
N ASN A 185 -14.12 -19.65 -10.83
CA ASN A 185 -12.81 -19.16 -10.37
C ASN A 185 -11.74 -20.27 -10.24
N SER A 186 -11.81 -21.31 -11.09
CA SER A 186 -10.84 -22.41 -11.09
C SER A 186 -9.79 -22.29 -12.19
N ASP A 187 -9.88 -21.26 -13.05
CA ASP A 187 -8.97 -21.03 -14.17
C ASP A 187 -7.64 -20.37 -13.77
N ASP A 188 -7.51 -19.91 -12.52
CA ASP A 188 -6.35 -19.17 -12.02
C ASP A 188 -6.00 -19.63 -10.59
N VAL A 189 -4.70 -19.75 -10.31
CA VAL A 189 -4.19 -19.92 -8.95
C VAL A 189 -3.06 -18.94 -8.68
N LEU A 190 -3.09 -18.33 -7.50
CA LEU A 190 -2.07 -17.41 -7.04
C LEU A 190 -0.95 -18.16 -6.33
N ALA A 191 0.30 -17.75 -6.55
CA ALA A 191 1.44 -18.20 -5.80
C ALA A 191 2.29 -17.03 -5.31
N THR A 192 2.89 -17.17 -4.12
CA THR A 192 3.98 -16.30 -3.66
C THR A 192 5.32 -16.97 -3.93
N SER A 193 6.36 -16.20 -4.26
CA SER A 193 7.70 -16.70 -4.53
C SER A 193 8.77 -15.64 -4.28
N GLN A 194 10.04 -16.05 -4.20
CA GLN A 194 11.20 -15.16 -4.29
C GLN A 194 11.78 -15.08 -5.72
N GLU A 195 11.30 -15.94 -6.62
CA GLU A 195 11.76 -16.01 -8.01
C GLU A 195 11.19 -14.85 -8.85
N LEU A 196 11.90 -14.47 -9.91
CA LEU A 196 11.41 -13.55 -10.92
C LEU A 196 10.74 -14.32 -12.07
N PHE A 197 9.58 -13.86 -12.50
CA PHE A 197 8.83 -14.47 -13.59
C PHE A 197 8.58 -13.47 -14.71
N LYS A 198 8.51 -13.98 -15.94
CA LYS A 198 8.04 -13.22 -17.09
C LYS A 198 6.64 -13.69 -17.46
N VAL A 199 5.74 -12.74 -17.71
CA VAL A 199 4.40 -13.03 -18.21
C VAL A 199 4.51 -13.73 -19.57
N GLY A 200 3.79 -14.83 -19.73
CA GLY A 200 3.81 -15.70 -20.89
C GLY A 200 4.64 -16.98 -20.72
N ASP A 201 5.55 -17.05 -19.75
CA ASP A 201 6.40 -18.22 -19.54
C ASP A 201 5.60 -19.39 -18.96
N VAL A 202 5.89 -20.61 -19.43
CA VAL A 202 5.41 -21.85 -18.82
C VAL A 202 6.43 -22.33 -17.80
N VAL A 203 6.03 -22.39 -16.54
CA VAL A 203 6.90 -22.69 -15.40
C VAL A 203 6.44 -23.94 -14.68
N LEU A 204 7.39 -24.64 -14.04
CA LEU A 204 7.13 -25.74 -13.13
C LEU A 204 7.45 -25.25 -11.70
N LEU A 205 6.43 -25.18 -10.85
CA LEU A 205 6.54 -24.61 -9.52
C LEU A 205 6.14 -25.63 -8.44
N LYS A 206 6.92 -25.68 -7.37
CA LYS A 206 6.62 -26.44 -6.16
C LYS A 206 6.48 -25.51 -4.97
N GLY A 207 5.41 -25.66 -4.20
CA GLY A 207 5.17 -24.87 -2.99
C GLY A 207 4.14 -25.53 -2.08
N LEU A 208 3.75 -24.87 -1.00
CA LEU A 208 2.73 -25.37 -0.07
C LEU A 208 1.36 -24.81 -0.43
N LEU A 209 0.36 -25.67 -0.62
CA LEU A 209 -1.00 -25.16 -0.83
C LEU A 209 -1.60 -24.68 0.49
N ARG A 210 -1.87 -23.39 0.61
CA ARG A 210 -2.61 -22.79 1.70
C ARG A 210 -4.04 -22.49 1.30
N THR A 211 -4.92 -22.51 2.29
CA THR A 211 -6.31 -22.11 2.14
C THR A 211 -6.68 -21.09 3.20
N ASN A 212 -7.60 -20.18 2.84
CA ASN A 212 -8.09 -19.12 3.73
C ASN A 212 -6.97 -18.24 4.30
N VAL A 213 -5.99 -17.88 3.46
CA VAL A 213 -4.89 -16.99 3.88
C VAL A 213 -5.45 -15.59 4.02
N ASN A 214 -5.29 -14.99 5.20
CA ASN A 214 -5.70 -13.62 5.49
C ASN A 214 -4.46 -12.81 5.85
N LEU A 215 -4.18 -11.76 5.07
CA LEU A 215 -3.04 -10.87 5.29
C LEU A 215 -3.45 -9.51 5.90
N GLY A 216 -4.72 -9.38 6.33
CA GLY A 216 -5.28 -8.12 6.82
C GLY A 216 -5.74 -7.19 5.70
N SER A 217 -6.36 -6.05 6.07
CA SER A 217 -6.77 -4.98 5.14
C SER A 217 -7.60 -5.44 3.93
N GLY A 218 -8.41 -6.49 4.10
CA GLY A 218 -9.25 -7.05 3.03
C GLY A 218 -8.54 -8.06 2.10
N TYR A 219 -7.23 -8.29 2.26
CA TYR A 219 -6.49 -9.25 1.45
C TYR A 219 -6.69 -10.68 1.96
N THR A 220 -7.67 -11.36 1.38
CA THR A 220 -7.98 -12.76 1.66
C THR A 220 -7.86 -13.61 0.41
N TYR A 221 -7.20 -14.75 0.53
CA TYR A 221 -6.95 -15.67 -0.58
C TYR A 221 -7.48 -17.05 -0.20
N GLN A 222 -8.49 -17.51 -0.94
CA GLN A 222 -9.12 -18.81 -0.71
C GLN A 222 -8.15 -19.96 -0.95
N VAL A 223 -7.33 -19.84 -2.00
CA VAL A 223 -6.30 -20.80 -2.38
C VAL A 223 -5.04 -20.02 -2.77
N LEU A 224 -3.91 -20.38 -2.18
CA LEU A 224 -2.60 -19.75 -2.43
C LEU A 224 -1.52 -20.82 -2.40
N ILE A 225 -0.59 -20.82 -3.35
CA ILE A 225 0.64 -21.61 -3.24
C ILE A 225 1.69 -20.74 -2.56
N GLU A 226 2.00 -21.06 -1.31
CA GLU A 226 2.98 -20.34 -0.51
C GLU A 226 4.42 -20.77 -0.84
N ASP A 227 5.32 -19.78 -0.87
CA ASP A 227 6.77 -19.93 -1.06
C ASP A 227 7.18 -20.87 -2.22
N ALA A 228 6.49 -20.71 -3.36
CA ALA A 228 6.71 -21.49 -4.56
C ALA A 228 8.13 -21.29 -5.12
N LYS A 229 8.78 -22.39 -5.52
CA LYS A 229 10.12 -22.41 -6.11
C LYS A 229 10.09 -23.08 -7.47
N LEU A 230 10.89 -22.56 -8.40
CA LEU A 230 11.12 -23.20 -9.69
C LEU A 230 11.70 -24.60 -9.49
N GLN A 231 11.16 -25.56 -10.21
CA GLN A 231 11.71 -26.91 -10.30
C GLN A 231 12.41 -27.07 -11.66
N LYS A 232 13.52 -27.79 -11.66
CA LYS A 232 14.26 -28.16 -12.88
C LYS A 232 13.65 -29.38 -13.54
#